data_AF-A0A7S1L347-F1
#
_entry.id   AF-A0A7S1L347-F1
#
_cell.length_a   1.000
_cell.length_b   1.000
_cell.length_c   1.000
_cell.angle_alpha   90.00
_cell.angle_beta   90.00
_cell.angle_gamma   90.00
#
_symmetry.space_group_name_H-M   'P 1'
#
loop_
_entity.id
_entity.type
_entity.pdbx_description
1 polymer ?
#
loop_
_entity_poly.entity_id
_entity_poly.type
_entity_poly.pdbx_seq_one_letter_code
_entity_poly.pdbx_strand_id
1 'polypeptide(L)'
;VTVSVLYWSAATRLAMLRRTTARLFQVGAQVPHGTAYRGARMKSWPRQQLPQNLTFLREQRWAMKPLPRDTGRIPRDFVLTVVYKAQPVNVGDLWSLCTCESGCVLDSKRHLREVLKQAREEGFITFEKDATNDAWICSLTRERFEEVRSMVQEDSATQTAAHAGLRGRAADKTTELGAAFRQMDRDEKLEHLEKLREALRASNEKVEQFQRTEAEYLPYTTLNGRVDFMWWYESRDVSATPGGPDSDVQALPSGSGAPQLQQ
;
A
#
# COMPACT_ATOMS: atom_id res chain seq x y z
N VAL A 1 -23.99 -23.90 -36.39
CA VAL A 1 -22.66 -23.34 -36.69
C VAL A 1 -22.32 -22.08 -35.87
N THR A 2 -23.30 -21.42 -35.22
CA THR A 2 -23.08 -20.17 -34.46
C THR A 2 -22.62 -20.32 -33.00
N VAL A 3 -22.73 -21.51 -32.39
CA VAL A 3 -22.34 -21.74 -30.98
C VAL A 3 -20.81 -21.84 -30.79
N SER A 4 -20.09 -22.29 -31.80
CA SER A 4 -18.64 -22.53 -31.73
C SER A 4 -17.80 -21.24 -31.78
N VAL A 5 -18.32 -20.16 -32.37
CA VAL A 5 -17.62 -18.87 -32.51
C VAL A 5 -17.61 -18.08 -31.19
N LEU A 6 -18.68 -18.19 -30.38
CA LEU A 6 -18.76 -17.54 -29.07
C LEU A 6 -17.88 -18.21 -28.02
N TYR A 7 -17.75 -19.55 -28.05
CA TYR A 7 -16.90 -20.29 -27.13
C TYR A 7 -15.40 -20.03 -27.35
N TRP A 8 -14.98 -19.92 -28.62
CA TRP A 8 -13.60 -19.55 -28.95
C TRP A 8 -13.25 -18.13 -28.48
N SER A 9 -14.19 -17.19 -28.60
CA SER A 9 -14.03 -15.83 -28.06
C SER A 9 -13.88 -15.81 -26.54
N ALA A 10 -14.71 -16.57 -25.82
CA ALA A 10 -14.67 -16.65 -24.36
C ALA A 10 -13.37 -17.30 -23.83
N ALA A 11 -12.95 -18.43 -24.42
CA ALA A 11 -11.72 -19.13 -24.03
C ALA A 11 -10.46 -18.28 -24.30
N THR A 12 -10.42 -17.58 -25.43
CA THR A 12 -9.30 -16.68 -25.77
C THR A 12 -9.27 -15.44 -24.88
N ARG A 13 -10.44 -14.88 -24.53
CA ARG A 13 -10.56 -13.80 -23.53
C ARG A 13 -10.10 -14.27 -22.15
N LEU A 14 -10.49 -15.47 -21.71
CA LEU A 14 -10.05 -16.05 -20.44
C LEU A 14 -8.53 -16.30 -20.42
N ALA A 15 -7.94 -16.74 -21.54
CA ALA A 15 -6.51 -16.94 -21.66
C ALA A 15 -5.72 -15.62 -21.64
N MET A 16 -6.19 -14.58 -22.32
CA MET A 16 -5.61 -13.24 -22.24
C MET A 16 -5.74 -12.66 -20.83
N LEU A 17 -6.91 -12.78 -20.22
CA LEU A 17 -7.19 -12.30 -18.86
C LEU A 17 -6.33 -13.05 -17.84
N ARG A 18 -6.10 -14.35 -18.00
CA ARG A 18 -5.13 -15.13 -17.19
C ARG A 18 -3.69 -14.65 -17.39
N ARG A 19 -3.28 -14.26 -18.60
CA ARG A 19 -1.92 -13.75 -18.86
C ARG A 19 -1.68 -12.36 -18.27
N THR A 20 -2.67 -11.47 -18.35
CA THR A 20 -2.58 -10.12 -17.76
C THR A 20 -2.66 -10.17 -16.24
N THR A 21 -3.58 -10.97 -15.69
CA THR A 21 -3.71 -11.18 -14.23
C THR A 21 -2.55 -11.95 -13.62
N ALA A 22 -1.86 -12.82 -14.37
CA ALA A 22 -0.68 -13.53 -13.84
C ALA A 22 0.50 -12.59 -13.54
N ARG A 23 0.60 -11.45 -14.23
CA ARG A 23 1.69 -10.47 -14.08
C ARG A 23 1.29 -9.25 -13.26
N LEU A 24 0.03 -8.83 -13.35
CA LEU A 24 -0.52 -7.69 -12.60
C LEU A 24 -1.20 -8.18 -11.32
N PHE A 25 -0.97 -7.49 -10.22
CA PHE A 25 -1.67 -7.79 -8.97
C PHE A 25 -3.17 -7.51 -9.12
N GLN A 26 -4.00 -8.52 -8.88
CA GLN A 26 -5.46 -8.45 -8.95
C GLN A 26 -6.09 -9.17 -7.75
N VAL A 27 -7.05 -8.51 -7.12
CA VAL A 27 -7.85 -9.11 -6.05
C VAL A 27 -8.74 -10.20 -6.66
N GLY A 28 -8.78 -11.37 -6.04
CA GLY A 28 -9.44 -12.57 -6.54
C GLY A 28 -8.53 -13.51 -7.33
N ALA A 29 -7.32 -13.08 -7.72
CA ALA A 29 -6.31 -13.94 -8.32
C ALA A 29 -5.16 -14.26 -7.36
N GLN A 30 -4.47 -13.22 -6.86
CA GLN A 30 -3.34 -13.38 -5.95
C GLN A 30 -3.75 -13.38 -4.48
N VAL A 31 -4.90 -12.80 -4.17
CA VAL A 31 -5.42 -12.61 -2.80
C VAL A 31 -6.93 -12.88 -2.81
N PRO A 32 -7.53 -13.43 -1.74
CA PRO A 32 -8.97 -13.68 -1.69
C PRO A 32 -9.81 -12.45 -2.02
N HIS A 33 -10.96 -12.69 -2.66
CA HIS A 33 -11.96 -11.64 -2.92
C HIS A 33 -12.32 -10.89 -1.64
N GLY A 34 -12.59 -9.59 -1.77
CA GLY A 34 -12.88 -8.70 -0.64
C GLY A 34 -11.65 -8.13 0.08
N THR A 35 -10.44 -8.62 -0.21
CA THR A 35 -9.22 -8.03 0.36
C THR A 35 -8.84 -6.77 -0.40
N ALA A 36 -8.59 -5.68 0.32
CA ALA A 36 -8.06 -4.43 -0.25
C ALA A 36 -6.82 -3.98 0.54
N TYR A 37 -5.73 -3.70 -0.19
CA TYR A 37 -4.56 -3.03 0.36
C TYR A 37 -4.72 -1.52 0.14
N ARG A 38 -4.73 -0.75 1.23
CA ARG A 38 -4.77 0.71 1.23
C ARG A 38 -3.35 1.26 1.17
N GLY A 39 -2.78 1.33 -0.02
CA GLY A 39 -1.43 1.82 -0.25
C GLY A 39 -1.32 2.49 -1.62
N ALA A 40 -0.09 2.83 -2.02
CA ALA A 40 0.20 3.40 -3.32
C ALA A 40 -0.29 2.47 -4.45
N ARG A 41 -0.93 3.06 -5.46
CA ARG A 41 -1.41 2.32 -6.62
C ARG A 41 -0.40 2.40 -7.75
N MET A 42 -0.30 1.36 -8.55
CA MET A 42 0.52 1.41 -9.76
C MET A 42 -0.20 2.25 -10.82
N LYS A 43 0.50 3.23 -11.39
CA LYS A 43 -0.03 4.08 -12.46
C LYS A 43 -0.38 3.22 -13.66
N SER A 44 -1.51 3.52 -14.30
CA SER A 44 -2.05 2.78 -15.47
C SER A 44 -2.43 1.30 -15.25
N TRP A 45 -2.36 0.77 -14.02
CA TRP A 45 -2.79 -0.61 -13.76
C TRP A 45 -4.32 -0.69 -13.63
N PRO A 46 -5.01 -1.45 -14.50
CA PRO A 46 -6.46 -1.56 -14.44
C PRO A 46 -6.87 -2.38 -13.22
N ARG A 47 -7.92 -1.95 -12.51
CA ARG A 47 -8.54 -2.75 -11.44
C ARG A 47 -9.69 -3.54 -12.06
N GLN A 48 -9.45 -4.82 -12.34
CA GLN A 48 -10.45 -5.67 -12.98
C GLN A 48 -11.14 -6.50 -11.90
N GLN A 49 -12.48 -6.50 -11.90
CA GLN A 49 -13.24 -7.42 -11.06
C GLN A 49 -13.11 -8.83 -11.64
N LEU A 50 -12.46 -9.72 -10.88
CA LEU A 50 -12.31 -11.11 -11.29
C LEU A 50 -13.53 -11.93 -10.84
N PRO A 51 -14.03 -12.85 -11.70
CA PRO A 51 -15.19 -13.65 -11.34
C PRO A 51 -14.85 -14.59 -10.17
N GLN A 52 -15.82 -14.79 -9.27
CA GLN A 52 -15.60 -15.53 -8.01
C GLN A 52 -15.23 -17.01 -8.22
N ASN A 53 -15.62 -17.59 -9.35
CA ASN A 53 -15.30 -18.96 -9.73
C ASN A 53 -13.90 -19.11 -10.36
N LEU A 54 -13.11 -18.02 -10.45
CA LEU A 54 -11.75 -18.09 -10.99
C LEU A 54 -10.84 -18.85 -10.03
N THR A 55 -10.37 -20.02 -10.48
CA THR A 55 -9.34 -20.78 -9.77
C THR A 55 -8.17 -21.07 -10.70
N PHE A 56 -6.95 -20.90 -10.18
CA PHE A 56 -5.73 -21.27 -10.90
C PHE A 56 -5.36 -22.71 -10.58
N LEU A 57 -4.97 -23.46 -11.62
CA LEU A 57 -4.37 -24.78 -11.48
C LEU A 57 -3.04 -24.69 -10.71
N ARG A 58 -2.68 -25.76 -10.00
CA ARG A 58 -1.47 -25.78 -9.16
C ARG A 58 -0.20 -25.44 -9.95
N GLU A 59 -0.04 -25.99 -11.13
CA GLU A 59 1.11 -25.73 -12.01
C GLU A 59 1.18 -24.27 -12.46
N GLN A 60 0.02 -23.68 -12.77
CA GLN A 60 -0.08 -22.27 -13.13
C GLN A 60 0.30 -21.37 -11.95
N ARG A 61 -0.07 -21.75 -10.72
CA ARG A 61 0.32 -21.01 -9.51
C ARG A 61 1.82 -20.97 -9.30
N TRP A 62 2.52 -22.05 -9.59
CA TRP A 62 3.98 -22.10 -9.50
C TRP A 62 4.67 -21.33 -10.62
N ALA A 63 4.06 -21.28 -11.81
CA ALA A 63 4.57 -20.52 -12.94
C ALA A 63 4.34 -19.00 -12.83
N MET A 64 3.46 -18.55 -11.93
CA MET A 64 3.19 -17.11 -11.74
C MET A 64 4.44 -16.41 -11.18
N LYS A 65 5.10 -15.65 -12.05
CA LYS A 65 6.21 -14.79 -11.69
C LYS A 65 5.70 -13.36 -11.43
N PRO A 66 5.86 -12.87 -10.20
CA PRO A 66 5.45 -11.53 -9.82
C PRO A 66 6.39 -10.47 -10.41
N LEU A 67 5.87 -9.26 -10.63
CA LEU A 67 6.72 -8.11 -10.95
C LEU A 67 7.59 -7.76 -9.73
N PRO A 68 8.92 -7.54 -9.89
CA PRO A 68 9.76 -7.00 -8.84
C PRO A 68 9.20 -5.68 -8.31
N ARG A 69 9.27 -5.46 -7.00
CA ARG A 69 8.86 -4.20 -6.38
C ARG A 69 10.05 -3.30 -6.10
N ASP A 70 9.76 -2.02 -5.90
CA ASP A 70 10.79 -1.09 -5.47
C ASP A 70 11.32 -1.53 -4.09
N THR A 71 12.63 -1.61 -3.96
CA THR A 71 13.30 -1.86 -2.68
C THR A 71 14.35 -0.80 -2.41
N GLY A 72 14.32 0.29 -3.18
CA GLY A 72 15.24 1.40 -3.08
C GLY A 72 15.02 2.25 -1.84
N ARG A 73 15.62 3.44 -1.89
CA ARG A 73 15.68 4.36 -0.76
C ARG A 73 14.30 4.83 -0.29
N ILE A 74 13.38 5.17 -1.21
CA ILE A 74 12.09 5.77 -0.84
C ILE A 74 11.23 4.80 0.02
N PRO A 75 10.95 3.55 -0.42
CA PRO A 75 10.21 2.60 0.42
C PRO A 75 10.94 2.23 1.71
N ARG A 76 12.27 2.10 1.67
CA ARG A 76 13.09 1.76 2.83
C ARG A 76 13.00 2.83 3.90
N ASP A 77 13.28 4.08 3.54
CA ASP A 77 13.28 5.23 4.46
C ASP A 77 11.87 5.43 5.06
N PHE A 78 10.81 5.19 4.29
CA PHE A 78 9.43 5.17 4.79
C PHE A 78 9.20 4.07 5.84
N VAL A 79 9.58 2.82 5.56
CA VAL A 79 9.42 1.71 6.51
C VAL A 79 10.25 1.93 7.77
N LEU A 80 11.48 2.43 7.66
CA LEU A 80 12.33 2.74 8.80
C LEU A 80 11.73 3.84 9.68
N THR A 81 11.11 4.86 9.07
CA THR A 81 10.37 5.90 9.79
C THR A 81 9.18 5.32 10.57
N VAL A 82 8.40 4.42 9.95
CA VAL A 82 7.29 3.72 10.62
C VAL A 82 7.81 2.90 11.81
N VAL A 83 8.87 2.12 11.61
CA VAL A 83 9.47 1.28 12.66
C VAL A 83 10.00 2.15 13.80
N TYR A 84 10.68 3.26 13.48
CA TYR A 84 11.20 4.20 14.48
C TYR A 84 10.08 4.79 15.36
N LYS A 85 8.94 5.18 14.76
CA LYS A 85 7.80 5.76 15.48
C LYS A 85 7.05 4.77 16.39
N ALA A 86 7.11 3.47 16.11
CA ALA A 86 6.25 2.47 16.73
C ALA A 86 7.00 1.42 17.57
N GLN A 87 8.31 1.57 17.79
CA GLN A 87 9.10 0.56 18.51
C GLN A 87 8.53 0.19 19.89
N PRO A 88 8.48 -1.11 20.24
CA PRO A 88 8.75 -2.30 19.41
C PRO A 88 7.56 -2.66 18.50
N VAL A 89 7.83 -3.17 17.28
CA VAL A 89 6.77 -3.43 16.29
C VAL A 89 6.60 -4.92 16.01
N ASN A 90 5.38 -5.44 16.15
CA ASN A 90 5.03 -6.77 15.65
C ASN A 90 5.01 -6.78 14.12
N VAL A 91 5.60 -7.80 13.50
CA VAL A 91 5.62 -7.94 12.03
C VAL A 91 4.20 -8.08 11.46
N GLY A 92 3.28 -8.68 12.21
CA GLY A 92 1.87 -8.82 11.81
C GLY A 92 1.13 -7.48 11.70
N ASP A 93 1.43 -6.55 12.62
CA ASP A 93 0.77 -5.25 12.74
C ASP A 93 1.47 -4.17 11.91
N LEU A 94 2.70 -4.41 11.44
CA LEU A 94 3.46 -3.43 10.69
C LEU A 94 2.73 -2.92 9.45
N TRP A 95 1.98 -3.79 8.74
CA TRP A 95 1.20 -3.35 7.59
C TRP A 95 0.11 -2.34 7.97
N SER A 96 -0.61 -2.55 9.06
CA SER A 96 -1.65 -1.60 9.48
C SER A 96 -1.04 -0.27 9.90
N LEU A 97 0.12 -0.29 10.56
CA LEU A 97 0.89 0.90 10.89
C LEU A 97 1.35 1.67 9.63
N CYS A 98 1.88 0.97 8.63
CA CYS A 98 2.25 1.59 7.35
C CYS A 98 1.06 2.25 6.65
N THR A 99 -0.13 1.63 6.69
CA THR A 99 -1.34 2.22 6.11
C THR A 99 -1.93 3.37 6.95
N CYS A 100 -1.59 3.45 8.23
CA CYS A 100 -2.01 4.57 9.06
C CYS A 100 -1.20 5.83 8.76
N GLU A 101 0.08 5.71 8.40
CA GLU A 101 0.94 6.86 8.08
C GLU A 101 0.55 7.51 6.75
N SER A 102 0.68 8.84 6.69
CA SER A 102 0.38 9.59 5.47
C SER A 102 1.44 9.36 4.40
N GLY A 103 1.04 9.26 3.14
CA GLY A 103 1.98 9.11 2.02
C GLY A 103 2.57 7.69 1.91
N CYS A 104 1.78 6.66 2.21
CA CYS A 104 2.19 5.26 2.05
C CYS A 104 2.64 4.97 0.60
N VAL A 105 3.95 4.74 0.42
CA VAL A 105 4.58 4.41 -0.88
C VAL A 105 4.52 2.93 -1.23
N LEU A 106 4.06 2.09 -0.29
CA LEU A 106 3.97 0.65 -0.47
C LEU A 106 2.68 0.27 -1.19
N ASP A 107 2.73 -0.75 -2.06
CA ASP A 107 1.57 -1.18 -2.84
C ASP A 107 0.78 -2.30 -2.18
N SER A 108 1.48 -3.18 -1.43
CA SER A 108 0.98 -4.45 -0.93
C SER A 108 1.89 -4.99 0.16
N LYS A 109 1.39 -5.99 0.91
CA LYS A 109 2.18 -6.71 1.91
C LYS A 109 3.42 -7.40 1.33
N ARG A 110 3.40 -7.72 0.03
CA ARG A 110 4.55 -8.29 -0.67
C ARG A 110 5.69 -7.29 -0.80
N HIS A 111 5.38 -6.06 -1.23
CA HIS A 111 6.35 -4.97 -1.33
C HIS A 111 6.92 -4.64 0.04
N LEU A 112 6.09 -4.57 1.09
CA LEU A 112 6.57 -4.44 2.47
C LEU A 112 7.58 -5.54 2.83
N ARG A 113 7.29 -6.80 2.50
CA ARG A 113 8.20 -7.92 2.78
C ARG A 113 9.53 -7.81 2.00
N GLU A 114 9.49 -7.40 0.74
CA GLU A 114 10.71 -7.22 -0.08
C GLU A 114 11.58 -6.08 0.49
N VAL A 115 10.96 -4.97 0.90
CA VAL A 115 11.66 -3.85 1.56
C VAL A 115 12.25 -4.26 2.90
N LEU A 116 11.52 -5.01 3.72
CA LEU A 116 12.04 -5.54 4.99
C LEU A 116 13.21 -6.50 4.76
N LYS A 117 13.16 -7.33 3.71
CA LYS A 117 14.27 -8.20 3.36
C LYS A 117 15.52 -7.37 3.01
N GLN A 118 15.35 -6.34 2.18
CA GLN A 118 16.44 -5.44 1.81
C GLN A 118 16.99 -4.68 3.02
N ALA A 119 16.14 -4.11 3.87
CA ALA A 119 16.54 -3.41 5.09
C ALA A 119 17.29 -4.31 6.07
N ARG A 120 16.96 -5.60 6.11
CA ARG A 120 17.69 -6.60 6.89
C ARG A 120 19.07 -6.90 6.27
N GLU A 121 19.14 -7.05 4.95
CA GLU A 121 20.40 -7.27 4.22
C GLU A 121 21.36 -6.07 4.39
N GLU A 122 20.82 -4.86 4.47
CA GLU A 122 21.57 -3.62 4.75
C GLU A 122 21.90 -3.42 6.24
N GLY A 123 21.36 -4.26 7.13
CA GLY A 123 21.64 -4.22 8.56
C GLY A 123 20.89 -3.15 9.36
N PHE A 124 19.81 -2.57 8.83
CA PHE A 124 18.98 -1.61 9.58
C PHE A 124 18.05 -2.26 10.59
N ILE A 125 17.51 -3.45 10.26
CA ILE A 125 16.50 -4.12 11.08
C ILE A 125 16.92 -5.52 11.50
N THR A 126 16.46 -5.92 12.68
CA THR A 126 16.58 -7.26 13.25
C THR A 126 15.20 -7.82 13.56
N PHE A 127 15.05 -9.13 13.36
CA PHE A 127 13.83 -9.86 13.71
C PHE A 127 14.13 -10.78 14.88
N GLU A 128 13.45 -10.52 15.98
CA GLU A 128 13.53 -11.33 17.19
C GLU A 128 12.18 -12.00 17.41
N LYS A 129 12.22 -13.26 17.86
CA LYS A 129 11.00 -13.98 18.21
C LYS A 129 10.75 -13.76 19.69
N ASP A 130 9.61 -13.16 20.03
CA ASP A 130 9.21 -12.98 21.41
C ASP A 130 8.89 -14.35 22.04
N ALA A 131 9.47 -14.61 23.21
CA ALA A 131 9.26 -15.84 23.92
C ALA A 131 7.86 -15.93 24.53
N THR A 132 7.22 -14.78 24.81
CA THR A 132 5.91 -14.72 25.48
C THR A 132 4.75 -14.84 24.50
N ASN A 133 4.77 -14.09 23.40
CA ASN A 133 3.66 -14.04 22.44
C ASN A 133 3.85 -14.93 21.19
N ASP A 134 4.98 -15.62 21.07
CA ASP A 134 5.42 -16.35 19.87
C ASP A 134 5.47 -15.48 18.58
N ALA A 135 5.33 -14.16 18.75
CA ALA A 135 5.26 -13.19 17.68
C ALA A 135 6.66 -12.76 17.24
N TRP A 136 6.80 -12.47 15.95
CA TRP A 136 8.02 -11.86 15.42
C TRP A 136 7.98 -10.36 15.64
N ILE A 137 8.97 -9.85 16.37
CA ILE A 137 9.19 -8.42 16.63
C ILE A 137 10.28 -7.91 15.69
N CYS A 138 10.03 -6.74 15.12
CA CYS A 138 10.97 -5.97 14.32
C CYS A 138 11.58 -4.85 15.17
N SER A 139 12.90 -4.86 15.31
CA SER A 139 13.68 -3.83 16.02
C SER A 139 14.70 -3.18 15.09
N LEU A 140 15.05 -1.92 15.35
CA LEU A 140 16.18 -1.27 14.67
C LEU A 140 17.50 -1.69 15.32
N THR A 141 18.52 -1.89 14.49
CA THR A 141 19.86 -2.21 14.99
C THR A 141 20.49 -1.00 15.67
N ARG A 142 21.26 -1.25 16.73
CA ARG A 142 21.92 -0.18 17.50
C ARG A 142 22.93 0.62 16.66
N GLU A 143 23.60 -0.05 15.73
CA GLU A 143 24.63 0.55 14.87
C GLU A 143 24.06 1.59 13.90
N ARG A 144 22.86 1.34 13.36
CA ARG A 144 22.19 2.20 12.39
C ARG A 144 21.08 3.06 12.99
N PHE A 145 20.87 2.98 14.30
CA PHE A 145 19.80 3.71 14.98
C PHE A 145 19.94 5.24 14.81
N GLU A 146 21.16 5.78 14.95
CA GLU A 146 21.38 7.23 14.83
C GLU A 146 21.19 7.72 13.39
N GLU A 147 21.54 6.90 12.39
CA GLU A 147 21.27 7.19 10.98
C GLU A 147 19.76 7.30 10.71
N VAL A 148 18.99 6.34 11.24
CA VAL A 148 17.51 6.38 11.14
C VAL A 148 16.93 7.57 11.90
N ARG A 149 17.48 7.91 13.06
CA ARG A 149 17.06 9.08 13.83
C ARG A 149 17.30 10.39 13.05
N SER A 150 18.48 10.57 12.47
CA SER A 150 18.80 11.76 11.66
C SER A 150 17.85 11.86 10.47
N MET A 151 17.63 10.74 9.77
CA MET A 151 16.72 10.66 8.63
C MET A 151 15.30 11.10 9.01
N VAL A 152 14.75 10.59 10.12
CA VAL A 152 13.40 10.94 10.58
C VAL A 152 13.32 12.42 10.98
N GLN A 153 14.38 12.95 11.61
CA GLN A 153 14.45 14.37 11.96
C GLN A 153 14.48 15.26 10.71
N GLU A 154 15.30 14.91 9.72
CA GLU A 154 15.40 15.63 8.44
C GLU A 154 14.07 15.59 7.66
N ASP A 155 13.40 14.43 7.61
CA ASP A 155 12.08 14.29 6.99
C ASP A 155 11.04 15.16 7.70
N SER A 156 11.00 15.12 9.04
CA SER A 156 10.08 15.95 9.82
C SER A 156 10.32 17.46 9.64
N ALA A 157 11.58 17.86 9.50
CA ALA A 157 11.97 19.25 9.24
C ALA A 157 11.58 19.67 7.83
N THR A 158 11.79 18.79 6.84
CA THR A 158 11.43 19.02 5.43
C THR A 158 9.92 19.15 5.27
N GLN A 159 9.14 18.27 5.89
CA GLN A 159 7.68 18.34 5.93
C GLN A 159 7.21 19.63 6.62
N THR A 160 7.84 20.00 7.74
CA THR A 160 7.54 21.25 8.43
C THR A 160 7.82 22.48 7.56
N ALA A 161 8.94 22.49 6.83
CA ALA A 161 9.29 23.57 5.91
C ALA A 161 8.35 23.63 4.69
N ALA A 162 8.05 22.48 4.08
CA ALA A 162 7.14 22.39 2.95
C ALA A 162 5.72 22.87 3.31
N HIS A 163 5.25 22.54 4.51
CA HIS A 163 3.95 22.97 5.00
C HIS A 163 3.97 24.33 5.71
N ALA A 164 5.13 24.98 5.89
CA ALA A 164 5.21 26.29 6.54
C ALA A 164 4.40 27.35 5.78
N GLY A 165 4.42 27.31 4.44
CA GLY A 165 3.64 28.21 3.58
C GLY A 165 2.12 28.00 3.69
N LEU A 166 1.68 26.77 3.99
CA LEU A 166 0.26 26.42 4.22
C LEU A 166 -0.19 26.68 5.66
N ARG A 167 0.73 26.62 6.63
CA ARG A 167 0.42 26.85 8.06
C ARG A 167 -0.01 28.28 8.35
N GLY A 168 0.54 29.28 7.65
CA GLY A 168 0.08 30.68 7.72
C GLY A 168 -0.31 31.15 9.14
N ARG A 169 -1.56 31.62 9.30
CA ARG A 169 -2.14 32.07 10.60
C ARG A 169 -2.38 30.96 11.63
N ALA A 170 -2.25 29.69 11.25
CA ALA A 170 -2.32 28.56 12.19
C ALA A 170 -0.94 28.17 12.73
N ALA A 171 0.15 28.81 12.29
CA ALA A 171 1.49 28.58 12.84
C ALA A 171 1.52 28.78 14.36
N ASP A 172 0.92 29.87 14.85
CA ASP A 172 0.85 30.19 16.28
C ASP A 172 0.16 29.06 17.06
N LYS A 173 -0.99 28.58 16.57
CA LYS A 173 -1.71 27.43 17.16
C LYS A 173 -0.86 26.17 17.18
N THR A 174 -0.12 25.88 16.10
CA THR A 174 0.78 24.70 16.09
C THR A 174 1.95 24.85 17.06
N THR A 175 2.46 26.06 17.27
CA THR A 175 3.52 26.31 18.27
C THR A 175 3.00 26.19 19.70
N GLU A 176 1.78 26.66 19.97
CA GLU A 176 1.09 26.49 21.25
C GLU A 176 0.86 25.01 21.55
N LEU A 177 0.34 24.25 20.58
CA LEU A 177 0.16 22.80 20.71
C LEU A 177 1.49 22.07 20.97
N GLY A 178 2.57 22.48 20.28
CA GLY A 178 3.91 21.94 20.51
C GLY A 178 4.51 22.32 21.87
N ALA A 179 4.16 23.47 22.44
CA ALA A 179 4.53 23.86 23.79
C ALA A 179 3.74 23.07 24.84
N ALA A 180 2.42 22.94 24.65
CA ALA A 180 1.55 22.13 25.50
C ALA A 180 2.01 20.68 25.54
N PHE A 181 2.33 20.07 24.39
CA PHE A 181 2.85 18.70 24.33
C PHE A 181 4.17 18.54 25.09
N ARG A 182 5.05 19.54 25.09
CA ARG A 182 6.31 19.47 25.84
C ARG A 182 6.07 19.45 27.35
N GLN A 183 5.05 20.17 27.82
CA GLN A 183 4.69 20.30 29.23
C GLN A 183 3.92 19.10 29.80
N MET A 184 3.27 18.28 28.95
CA MET A 184 2.53 17.09 29.37
C MET A 184 3.42 16.05 30.07
N ASP A 185 2.82 15.29 30.98
CA ASP A 185 3.47 14.17 31.64
C ASP A 185 3.70 12.99 30.69
N ARG A 186 4.50 12.00 31.12
CA ARG A 186 4.84 10.84 30.28
C ARG A 186 3.62 10.03 29.89
N ASP A 187 2.72 9.76 30.83
CA ASP A 187 1.54 8.93 30.59
C ASP A 187 0.52 9.68 29.73
N GLU A 188 0.34 10.97 29.99
CA GLU A 188 -0.49 11.85 29.15
C GLU A 188 0.03 11.93 27.70
N LYS A 189 1.35 11.94 27.50
CA LYS A 189 1.96 11.91 26.16
C LYS A 189 1.63 10.62 25.40
N LEU A 190 1.57 9.48 26.09
CA LEU A 190 1.21 8.21 25.46
C LEU A 190 -0.26 8.21 25.03
N GLU A 191 -1.17 8.64 25.90
CA GLU A 191 -2.59 8.77 25.53
C GLU A 191 -2.80 9.79 24.41
N HIS A 192 -2.07 10.92 24.45
CA HIS A 192 -2.14 11.94 23.42
C HIS A 192 -1.65 11.39 22.07
N LEU A 193 -0.59 10.59 22.08
CA LEU A 193 -0.05 9.95 20.90
C LEU A 193 -1.07 8.99 20.27
N GLU A 194 -1.78 8.20 21.07
CA GLU A 194 -2.85 7.31 20.58
C GLU A 194 -3.98 8.10 19.93
N LYS A 195 -4.46 9.16 20.59
CA LYS A 195 -5.49 10.07 20.04
C LYS A 195 -5.03 10.70 18.73
N LEU A 196 -3.76 11.14 18.65
CA LEU A 196 -3.19 11.69 17.41
C LEU A 196 -3.12 10.64 16.29
N ARG A 197 -2.76 9.39 16.59
CA ARG A 197 -2.74 8.30 15.60
C ARG A 197 -4.13 8.00 15.05
N GLU A 198 -5.15 8.00 15.92
CA GLU A 198 -6.55 7.81 15.49
C GLU A 198 -7.04 8.96 14.61
N ALA A 199 -6.77 10.21 15.02
CA ALA A 199 -7.11 11.39 14.24
C ALA A 199 -6.39 11.39 12.87
N LEU A 200 -5.11 10.99 12.85
CA LEU A 200 -4.32 10.89 11.63
C LEU A 200 -4.87 9.81 10.70
N ARG A 201 -5.25 8.64 11.23
CA ARG A 201 -5.92 7.58 10.46
C ARG A 201 -7.22 8.08 9.83
N ALA A 202 -8.08 8.72 10.61
CA ALA A 202 -9.35 9.25 10.12
C ALA A 202 -9.16 10.37 9.08
N SER A 203 -8.10 11.17 9.22
CA SER A 203 -7.72 12.18 8.23
C SER A 203 -7.22 11.54 6.92
N ASN A 204 -6.35 10.54 7.01
CA ASN A 204 -5.81 9.84 5.85
C ASN A 204 -6.90 9.12 5.05
N GLU A 205 -7.85 8.46 5.72
CA GLU A 205 -9.01 7.83 5.05
C GLU A 205 -9.85 8.83 4.24
N LYS A 206 -9.91 10.10 4.67
CA LYS A 206 -10.58 11.16 3.92
C LYS A 206 -9.71 11.64 2.76
N VAL A 207 -8.42 11.86 3.00
CA VAL A 207 -7.48 12.29 1.95
C VAL A 207 -7.41 11.25 0.82
N GLU A 208 -7.37 9.95 1.13
CA GLU A 208 -7.34 8.87 0.14
C GLU A 208 -8.54 8.85 -0.84
N GLN A 209 -9.65 9.49 -0.47
CA GLN A 209 -10.82 9.64 -1.33
C GLN A 209 -10.58 10.67 -2.44
N PHE A 210 -9.76 11.69 -2.17
CA PHE A 210 -9.49 12.81 -3.07
C PHE A 210 -8.12 12.73 -3.72
N GLN A 211 -7.13 12.16 -3.04
CA GLN A 211 -5.75 12.09 -3.50
C GLN A 211 -5.23 10.67 -3.32
N ARG A 212 -4.45 10.20 -4.28
CA ARG A 212 -3.81 8.88 -4.21
C ARG A 212 -2.36 8.99 -4.65
N THR A 213 -1.49 8.24 -4.00
CA THR A 213 -0.11 8.07 -4.44
C THR A 213 -0.08 7.04 -5.57
N GLU A 214 0.35 7.47 -6.75
CA GLU A 214 0.58 6.62 -7.92
C GLU A 214 2.09 6.35 -8.06
N ALA A 215 2.45 5.08 -8.16
CA ALA A 215 3.80 4.61 -8.45
C ALA A 215 3.91 4.25 -9.94
N GLU A 216 4.87 4.83 -10.63
CA GLU A 216 5.18 4.51 -12.02
C GLU A 216 6.58 3.90 -12.10
N TYR A 217 6.80 3.02 -13.08
CA TYR A 217 8.06 2.35 -13.26
C TYR A 217 8.49 2.29 -14.72
N LEU A 218 9.80 2.36 -14.95
CA LEU A 218 10.43 2.16 -16.25
C LEU A 218 11.59 1.17 -16.14
N PRO A 219 11.55 0.03 -16.84
CA PRO A 219 12.68 -0.89 -16.87
C PRO A 219 13.85 -0.30 -17.65
N TYR A 220 15.06 -0.50 -17.14
CA TYR A 220 16.31 -0.15 -17.80
C TYR A 220 17.35 -1.26 -17.62
N THR A 221 18.45 -1.18 -18.36
CA THR A 221 19.57 -2.12 -18.23
C THR A 221 20.77 -1.38 -17.68
N THR A 222 21.35 -1.94 -16.61
CA THR A 222 22.58 -1.43 -16.01
C THR A 222 23.79 -1.78 -16.89
N LEU A 223 24.92 -1.12 -16.66
CA LEU A 223 26.20 -1.41 -17.34
C LEU A 223 26.63 -2.88 -17.18
N ASN A 224 26.20 -3.53 -16.10
CA ASN A 224 26.49 -4.94 -15.80
C ASN A 224 25.54 -5.92 -16.53
N GLY A 225 24.64 -5.42 -17.39
CA GLY A 225 23.66 -6.24 -18.11
C GLY A 225 22.47 -6.72 -17.26
N ARG A 226 22.34 -6.27 -16.01
CA ARG A 226 21.19 -6.57 -15.15
C ARG A 226 20.04 -5.62 -15.50
N VAL A 227 18.83 -6.18 -15.67
CA VAL A 227 17.59 -5.42 -15.79
C VAL A 227 17.17 -4.93 -14.41
N ASP A 228 16.92 -3.64 -14.30
CA ASP A 228 16.43 -2.98 -13.10
C ASP A 228 15.30 -2.00 -13.44
N PHE A 229 14.63 -1.45 -12.43
CA PHE A 229 13.48 -0.57 -12.59
C PHE A 229 13.74 0.78 -11.95
N MET A 230 13.51 1.86 -12.70
CA MET A 230 13.41 3.21 -12.14
C MET A 230 11.98 3.41 -11.66
N TRP A 231 11.82 3.92 -10.44
CA TRP A 231 10.52 4.17 -9.82
C TRP A 231 10.36 5.67 -9.52
N TRP A 232 9.16 6.18 -9.73
CA TRP A 232 8.77 7.51 -9.25
C TRP A 232 7.37 7.50 -8.68
N TYR A 233 7.14 8.39 -7.71
CA TYR A 233 5.92 8.46 -6.92
C TYR A 233 5.29 9.84 -7.10
N GLU A 234 4.03 9.87 -7.53
CA GLU A 234 3.28 11.09 -7.76
C GLU A 234 2.00 11.08 -6.93
N SER A 235 1.66 12.20 -6.31
CA SER A 235 0.33 12.38 -5.71
C SER A 235 -0.63 12.87 -6.79
N ARG A 236 -1.66 12.09 -7.08
CA ARG A 236 -2.68 12.42 -8.07
C ARG A 236 -4.01 12.69 -7.40
N ASP A 237 -4.60 13.83 -7.75
CA ASP A 237 -5.98 14.15 -7.37
C ASP A 237 -6.94 13.28 -8.18
N VAL A 238 -7.70 12.45 -7.47
CA VAL A 238 -8.82 11.71 -8.02
C VAL A 238 -10.05 12.60 -7.88
N SER A 239 -10.38 13.34 -8.94
CA SER A 239 -11.69 13.97 -8.99
C SER A 239 -12.73 12.86 -8.95
N ALA A 240 -13.68 12.97 -8.01
CA ALA A 240 -14.87 12.13 -7.98
C ALA A 240 -15.71 12.44 -9.22
N THR A 241 -15.30 11.90 -10.37
CA THR A 241 -16.09 11.94 -11.58
C THR A 241 -17.24 10.96 -11.37
N PRO A 242 -18.51 11.38 -11.40
CA PRO A 242 -19.67 10.50 -11.24
C PRO A 242 -19.86 9.65 -12.51
N GLY A 243 -18.91 8.76 -12.76
CA GLY A 243 -18.80 7.95 -13.99
C GLY A 243 -17.40 7.37 -14.28
N GLY A 244 -16.45 7.43 -13.34
CA GLY A 244 -15.18 6.69 -13.40
C GLY A 244 -15.28 5.35 -12.66
N PRO A 245 -14.42 4.35 -12.95
CA PRO A 245 -14.65 2.89 -12.81
C PRO A 245 -14.97 2.35 -11.39
N ASP A 246 -15.04 3.21 -10.39
CA ASP A 246 -15.56 2.90 -9.06
C ASP A 246 -17.11 3.10 -8.97
N SER A 247 -17.79 3.61 -10.01
CA SER A 247 -19.26 3.77 -10.07
C SER A 247 -20.05 2.56 -10.61
N ASP A 248 -19.39 1.49 -11.05
CA ASP A 248 -20.06 0.24 -11.46
C ASP A 248 -20.31 -0.70 -10.26
N VAL A 249 -20.83 -0.13 -9.18
CA VAL A 249 -21.57 -0.87 -8.14
C VAL A 249 -23.06 -0.62 -8.37
N GLN A 250 -23.51 -0.69 -9.61
CA GLN A 250 -24.92 -1.01 -9.89
C GLN A 250 -25.01 -2.53 -10.01
N ALA A 251 -25.55 -3.13 -8.95
CA ALA A 251 -26.10 -4.46 -9.01
C ALA A 251 -26.97 -4.59 -10.28
N LEU A 252 -26.58 -5.47 -11.19
CA LEU A 252 -27.46 -5.92 -12.26
C LEU A 252 -28.79 -6.35 -11.61
N PRO A 253 -29.94 -5.77 -11.99
CA PRO A 253 -31.20 -6.23 -11.44
C PRO A 253 -31.39 -7.70 -11.85
N SER A 254 -31.62 -8.53 -10.85
CA SER A 254 -32.03 -9.93 -10.97
C SER A 254 -33.35 -10.02 -11.74
N GLY A 255 -33.26 -10.01 -13.07
CA GLY A 255 -34.38 -10.23 -13.97
C GLY A 255 -34.80 -11.70 -13.95
N SER A 256 -35.48 -12.13 -12.89
CA SER A 256 -36.31 -13.32 -12.89
C SER A 256 -37.64 -12.98 -13.55
N GLY A 257 -37.68 -13.11 -14.87
CA GLY A 257 -38.90 -13.03 -15.67
C GLY A 257 -38.94 -14.18 -16.65
N ALA A 258 -39.37 -15.36 -16.18
CA ALA A 258 -39.70 -16.47 -17.06
C ALA A 258 -40.93 -16.09 -17.91
N PRO A 259 -40.92 -16.25 -19.24
CA PRO A 259 -42.14 -16.14 -20.02
C PRO A 259 -43.00 -17.38 -19.76
N GLN A 260 -44.14 -17.19 -19.09
CA GLN A 260 -45.21 -18.17 -19.06
C GLN A 260 -45.77 -18.32 -20.48
N LEU A 261 -45.54 -19.49 -21.07
CA LEU A 261 -46.37 -20.03 -22.14
C LEU A 261 -47.74 -20.37 -21.52
N GLN A 262 -48.78 -19.62 -21.89
CA GLN A 262 -50.16 -20.08 -21.77
C GLN A 262 -50.74 -20.30 -23.16
N GLN A 263 -51.43 -21.43 -23.25
CA GLN A 263 -52.19 -21.97 -24.38
C GLN A 263 -53.39 -21.09 -24.72
#